data_AF-A0A6C0B7W4-F1
#
_entry.id   AF-A0A6C0B7W4-F1
#
_cell.length_a   1.000
_cell.length_b   1.000
_cell.length_c   1.000
_cell.angle_alpha   90.00
_cell.angle_beta   90.00
_cell.angle_gamma   90.00
#
_symmetry.space_group_name_H-M   'P 1'
#
loop_
_entity.id
_entity.type
_entity.pdbx_description
1 polymer ?
#
loop_
_entity_poly.entity_id
_entity_poly.type
_entity_poly.pdbx_seq_one_letter_code
_entity_poly.pdbx_strand_id
1 'polypeptide(L)'
;MKLDCIVSACNMNPLYCDFIPIFIKAWTILYPTVDIKIILIHDVLPPEFKEYSNNIILFAPLPGISTSFTSQYIRLLYPAILNYENGIMITDIDMIPMNSDYYTKNIETFDNSWFIYLRNACFEYTEIAMCYNVALNKTWAEIFDITSIGDIQKRLHEVNDRITYLEGHGNTGWSTDQRDFYQYVLKWAARTSKFIYLDDNKTGFHRLDRIHRHTEELCEELQSFIREGGFSDYHMLRPYSQYKEVNDKIVGLLK
;
A
#
# COMPACT_ATOMS: atom_id res chain seq x y z
N MET A 1 -6.04 3.72 -17.23
CA MET A 1 -5.02 4.37 -16.41
C MET A 1 -3.84 3.42 -16.42
N LYS A 2 -2.61 3.92 -16.44
CA LYS A 2 -1.41 3.08 -16.33
C LYS A 2 -0.79 3.25 -14.95
N LEU A 3 0.01 2.29 -14.50
CA LEU A 3 0.78 2.42 -13.27
C LEU A 3 2.19 2.92 -13.59
N ASP A 4 2.60 3.95 -12.87
CA ASP A 4 3.98 4.45 -12.90
C ASP A 4 4.69 4.19 -11.58
N CYS A 5 3.95 4.16 -10.46
CA CYS A 5 4.55 4.01 -9.14
C CYS A 5 3.69 3.20 -8.17
N ILE A 6 4.35 2.39 -7.35
CA ILE A 6 3.80 1.74 -6.15
C ILE A 6 4.40 2.42 -4.92
N VAL A 7 3.54 2.82 -3.99
CA VAL A 7 3.91 3.47 -2.73
C VAL A 7 3.50 2.62 -1.54
N SER A 8 4.45 2.43 -0.62
CA SER A 8 4.19 1.90 0.71
C SER A 8 4.95 2.72 1.75
N ALA A 9 4.75 2.39 3.03
CA ALA A 9 5.45 3.03 4.13
C ALA A 9 5.55 2.10 5.34
N CYS A 10 6.60 2.28 6.12
CA CYS A 10 6.83 1.60 7.38
C CYS A 10 7.78 2.40 8.26
N ASN A 11 7.86 2.03 9.54
CA ASN A 11 8.90 2.46 10.45
C ASN A 11 9.91 1.31 10.65
N MET A 12 10.87 1.49 11.55
CA MET A 12 11.88 0.48 11.88
C MET A 12 11.36 -0.69 12.75
N ASN A 13 10.05 -0.93 12.79
CA ASN A 13 9.51 -2.12 13.44
C ASN A 13 9.77 -3.35 12.54
N PRO A 14 10.52 -4.37 12.99
CA PRO A 14 10.83 -5.57 12.20
C PRO A 14 9.60 -6.35 11.72
N LEU A 15 8.44 -6.15 12.35
CA LEU A 15 7.17 -6.68 11.83
C LEU A 15 6.80 -6.13 10.46
N TYR A 16 7.41 -5.03 10.02
CA TYR A 16 7.11 -4.33 8.78
C TYR A 16 8.36 -4.02 7.93
N CYS A 17 9.43 -3.45 8.50
CA CYS A 17 10.61 -3.07 7.71
C CYS A 17 11.36 -4.28 7.11
N ASP A 18 11.27 -5.44 7.74
CA ASP A 18 11.90 -6.67 7.22
C ASP A 18 11.30 -7.10 5.87
N PHE A 19 10.09 -6.64 5.53
CA PHE A 19 9.46 -6.91 4.24
C PHE A 19 9.98 -6.05 3.08
N ILE A 20 10.74 -4.97 3.34
CA ILE A 20 11.23 -4.04 2.30
C ILE A 20 11.89 -4.79 1.12
N PRO A 21 12.87 -5.69 1.34
CA PRO A 21 13.53 -6.40 0.23
C PRO A 21 12.57 -7.23 -0.62
N ILE A 22 11.73 -8.04 0.02
CA ILE A 22 10.82 -8.95 -0.68
C ILE A 22 9.68 -8.19 -1.37
N PHE A 23 9.21 -7.09 -0.78
CA PHE A 23 8.20 -6.21 -1.38
C PHE A 23 8.71 -5.62 -2.70
N ILE A 24 9.93 -5.06 -2.69
CA ILE A 24 10.56 -4.50 -3.90
C ILE A 24 10.72 -5.60 -4.95
N LYS A 25 11.26 -6.75 -4.56
CA LYS A 25 11.46 -7.90 -5.45
C LYS A 25 10.15 -8.35 -6.12
N ALA A 26 9.09 -8.58 -5.35
CA ALA A 26 7.83 -9.10 -5.86
C ALA A 26 7.14 -8.14 -6.85
N TRP A 27 7.07 -6.85 -6.50
CA TRP A 27 6.53 -5.84 -7.41
C TRP A 27 7.38 -5.69 -8.67
N THR A 28 8.72 -5.79 -8.56
CA THR A 28 9.61 -5.67 -9.72
C THR A 28 9.45 -6.84 -10.70
N ILE A 29 9.19 -8.06 -10.20
CA ILE A 29 8.93 -9.23 -11.07
C ILE A 29 7.73 -8.97 -11.98
N LEU A 30 6.61 -8.51 -11.41
CA LEU A 30 5.36 -8.31 -12.17
C LEU A 30 5.30 -6.95 -12.90
N TYR A 31 6.07 -5.97 -12.44
CA TYR A 31 6.10 -4.61 -12.97
C TYR A 31 7.53 -4.06 -13.08
N PRO A 32 8.35 -4.58 -14.02
CA PRO A 32 9.77 -4.21 -14.13
C PRO A 32 10.02 -2.75 -14.51
N THR A 33 9.00 -2.04 -15.00
CA THR A 33 9.09 -0.63 -15.42
C THR A 33 8.37 0.34 -14.48
N VAL A 34 7.75 -0.16 -13.41
CA VAL A 34 7.01 0.67 -12.44
C VAL A 34 7.94 0.94 -11.27
N ASP A 35 8.02 2.21 -10.87
CA ASP A 35 8.82 2.61 -9.72
C ASP A 35 8.21 2.09 -8.43
N ILE A 36 9.06 1.71 -7.49
CA ILE A 36 8.63 1.29 -6.15
C ILE A 36 9.24 2.26 -5.15
N LYS A 37 8.38 2.93 -4.38
CA LYS A 37 8.76 3.90 -3.34
C LYS A 37 8.24 3.47 -1.98
N ILE A 38 9.14 3.40 -1.00
CA ILE A 38 8.85 3.05 0.38
C ILE A 38 9.22 4.24 1.24
N ILE A 39 8.24 4.81 1.91
CA ILE A 39 8.46 5.92 2.84
C ILE A 39 8.87 5.30 4.18
N LEU A 40 10.15 5.41 4.52
CA LEU A 40 10.70 4.88 5.76
C LEU A 40 10.72 5.99 6.81
N ILE A 41 9.99 5.79 7.92
CA ILE A 41 9.96 6.74 9.03
C ILE A 41 11.23 6.60 9.86
N HIS A 42 12.29 7.28 9.40
CA HIS A 42 13.62 7.28 10.01
C HIS A 42 14.46 8.45 9.47
N ASP A 43 15.44 8.92 10.25
CA ASP A 43 16.31 10.04 9.88
C ASP A 43 17.45 9.65 8.92
N VAL A 44 17.91 8.40 9.02
CA VAL A 44 19.09 7.90 8.30
C VAL A 44 18.75 6.56 7.66
N LEU A 45 19.24 6.33 6.44
CA LEU A 45 19.06 5.05 5.76
C LEU A 45 19.87 3.96 6.50
N PRO A 46 19.22 2.91 7.02
CA PRO A 46 19.93 1.79 7.64
C PRO A 46 20.87 1.09 6.65
N PRO A 47 22.07 0.64 7.08
CA PRO A 47 23.03 -0.03 6.21
C PRO A 47 22.48 -1.25 5.47
N GLU A 48 21.59 -2.01 6.11
CA GLU A 48 20.91 -3.18 5.55
C GLU A 48 20.00 -2.85 4.36
N PHE A 49 19.56 -1.59 4.24
CA PHE A 49 18.72 -1.13 3.14
C PHE A 49 19.48 -0.30 2.10
N LYS A 50 20.81 -0.26 2.16
CA LYS A 50 21.65 0.53 1.26
C LYS A 50 21.42 0.18 -0.22
N GLU A 51 21.25 -1.10 -0.53
CA GLU A 51 20.98 -1.55 -1.90
C GLU A 51 19.62 -1.09 -2.45
N TYR A 52 18.67 -0.76 -1.56
CA TYR A 52 17.33 -0.27 -1.88
C TYR A 52 17.21 1.25 -1.77
N SER A 53 18.33 1.98 -1.71
CA SER A 53 18.35 3.45 -1.53
C SER A 53 17.52 4.20 -2.58
N ASN A 54 17.46 3.73 -3.82
CA ASN A 54 16.63 4.34 -4.87
C ASN A 54 15.12 4.08 -4.71
N ASN A 55 14.76 3.08 -3.90
CA ASN A 55 13.37 2.75 -3.56
C ASN A 55 12.92 3.40 -2.27
N ILE A 56 13.83 3.87 -1.41
CA ILE A 56 13.49 4.36 -0.08
C ILE A 56 13.52 5.88 -0.04
N ILE A 57 12.44 6.45 0.49
CA ILE A 57 12.34 7.86 0.82
C ILE A 57 12.34 7.98 2.34
N LEU A 58 13.31 8.69 2.89
CA LEU A 58 13.37 8.94 4.34
C LEU A 58 12.38 10.03 4.72
N PHE A 59 11.61 9.79 5.78
CA PHE A 59 10.80 10.79 6.43
C PHE A 59 11.16 10.82 7.92
N ALA A 60 11.74 11.93 8.37
CA ALA A 60 12.17 12.09 9.74
C ALA A 60 10.98 11.91 10.72
N PRO A 61 11.15 11.14 11.82
CA PRO A 61 10.15 11.05 12.87
C PRO A 61 9.75 12.43 13.39
N LEU A 62 8.45 12.67 13.54
CA LEU A 62 7.94 13.93 14.10
C LEU A 62 7.95 13.87 15.63
N PRO A 63 8.49 14.89 16.33
CA PRO A 63 8.52 14.90 17.79
C PRO A 63 7.13 14.74 18.40
N GLY A 64 6.98 13.78 19.31
CA GLY A 64 5.72 13.53 20.01
C GLY A 64 4.65 12.78 19.20
N ILE A 65 4.94 12.36 17.97
CA ILE A 65 4.02 11.59 17.13
C ILE A 65 4.55 10.16 16.97
N SER A 66 3.65 9.18 17.08
CA SER A 66 3.96 7.77 16.83
C SER A 66 4.50 7.56 15.40
N THR A 67 5.61 6.84 15.28
CA THR A 67 6.13 6.44 13.96
C THR A 67 5.25 5.37 13.31
N SER A 68 4.54 4.56 14.09
CA SER A 68 3.56 3.59 13.57
C SER A 68 2.38 4.31 12.94
N PHE A 69 1.79 5.27 13.66
CA PHE A 69 0.72 6.14 13.13
C PHE A 69 1.19 6.89 11.88
N THR A 70 2.40 7.48 11.94
CA THR A 70 2.98 8.21 10.81
C THR A 70 3.09 7.29 9.60
N SER A 71 3.59 6.06 9.78
CA SER A 71 3.73 5.07 8.69
C SER A 71 2.39 4.68 8.08
N GLN A 72 1.34 4.52 8.91
CA GLN A 72 0.00 4.20 8.42
C GLN A 72 -0.53 5.32 7.53
N TYR A 73 -0.53 6.53 8.07
CA TYR A 73 -1.25 7.67 7.50
C TYR A 73 -0.51 8.33 6.33
N ILE A 74 0.83 8.37 6.35
CA ILE A 74 1.62 9.10 5.34
C ILE A 74 1.44 8.55 3.92
N ARG A 75 1.06 7.28 3.78
CA ARG A 75 0.80 6.64 2.48
C ARG A 75 -0.33 7.32 1.71
N LEU A 76 -1.28 7.93 2.42
CA LEU A 76 -2.37 8.71 1.82
C LEU A 76 -1.89 10.06 1.27
N LEU A 77 -0.84 10.62 1.88
CA LEU A 77 -0.43 12.00 1.68
C LEU A 77 0.74 12.14 0.72
N TYR A 78 1.74 11.27 0.86
CA TYR A 78 2.97 11.35 0.07
C TYR A 78 2.78 11.23 -1.45
N PRO A 79 1.85 10.42 -1.97
CA PRO A 79 1.59 10.36 -3.41
C PRO A 79 1.30 11.72 -4.05
N ALA A 80 0.75 12.68 -3.28
CA ALA A 80 0.43 14.02 -3.76
C ALA A 80 1.65 14.84 -4.22
N ILE A 81 2.82 14.56 -3.65
CA ILE A 81 4.05 15.33 -3.90
C ILE A 81 5.07 14.58 -4.76
N LEU A 82 4.72 13.38 -5.21
CA LEU A 82 5.48 12.67 -6.24
C LEU A 82 5.17 13.28 -7.62
N ASN A 83 6.03 13.02 -8.61
CA ASN A 83 5.94 13.62 -9.94
C ASN A 83 5.94 12.56 -11.04
N TYR A 84 4.86 11.79 -11.12
CA TYR A 84 4.61 10.78 -12.15
C TYR A 84 3.56 11.27 -13.15
N GLU A 85 3.49 10.65 -14.33
CA GLU A 85 2.54 11.02 -15.39
C GLU A 85 1.25 10.20 -15.31
N ASN A 86 1.34 8.98 -14.77
CA ASN A 86 0.23 8.05 -14.59
C ASN A 86 -0.02 7.71 -13.11
N GLY A 87 -0.75 6.62 -12.88
CA GLY A 87 -1.26 6.22 -11.58
C GLY A 87 -0.16 5.87 -10.58
N ILE A 88 -0.33 6.38 -9.37
CA ILE A 88 0.41 6.01 -8.18
C ILE A 88 -0.52 5.16 -7.33
N MET A 89 -0.15 3.89 -7.12
CA MET A 89 -0.92 2.95 -6.31
C MET A 89 -0.33 2.85 -4.92
N ILE A 90 -1.18 2.90 -3.89
CA ILE A 90 -0.77 2.62 -2.51
C ILE A 90 -1.12 1.19 -2.10
N THR A 91 -0.30 0.62 -1.22
CA THR A 91 -0.50 -0.70 -0.62
C THR A 91 0.22 -0.81 0.74
N ASP A 92 -0.17 -1.78 1.56
CA ASP A 92 0.59 -2.17 2.74
C ASP A 92 1.90 -2.87 2.36
N ILE A 93 2.92 -2.77 3.23
CA ILE A 93 4.26 -3.32 2.97
C ILE A 93 4.30 -4.85 3.05
N ASP A 94 3.35 -5.45 3.79
CA ASP A 94 3.16 -6.89 3.91
C ASP A 94 2.22 -7.46 2.82
N MET A 95 1.92 -6.67 1.79
CA MET A 95 1.05 -7.03 0.67
C MET A 95 1.82 -6.96 -0.65
N ILE A 96 1.93 -8.09 -1.35
CA ILE A 96 2.64 -8.18 -2.64
C ILE A 96 1.69 -8.62 -3.77
N PRO A 97 1.99 -8.25 -5.03
CA PRO A 97 1.15 -8.61 -6.15
C PRO A 97 1.43 -10.06 -6.56
N MET A 98 0.40 -10.74 -7.06
CA MET A 98 0.51 -12.11 -7.59
C MET A 98 0.10 -12.22 -9.06
N ASN A 99 -0.64 -11.22 -9.57
CA ASN A 99 -1.08 -11.19 -10.95
C ASN A 99 -1.17 -9.75 -11.46
N SER A 100 -0.38 -9.39 -12.48
CA SER A 100 -0.38 -8.04 -13.06
C SER A 100 -1.68 -7.70 -13.78
N ASP A 101 -2.37 -8.68 -14.38
CA ASP A 101 -3.64 -8.46 -15.07
C ASP A 101 -4.70 -7.89 -14.13
N TYR A 102 -4.73 -8.35 -12.86
CA TYR A 102 -5.67 -7.84 -11.86
C TYR A 102 -5.51 -6.33 -11.65
N TYR A 103 -4.28 -5.83 -11.56
CA TYR A 103 -4.05 -4.40 -11.30
C TYR A 103 -4.11 -3.55 -12.58
N THR A 104 -3.78 -4.12 -13.75
CA THR A 104 -3.73 -3.38 -15.02
C THR A 104 -5.08 -3.37 -15.74
N LYS A 105 -5.68 -4.53 -16.02
CA LYS A 105 -6.90 -4.62 -16.85
C LYS A 105 -8.09 -3.97 -16.17
N ASN A 106 -8.17 -4.03 -14.85
CA ASN A 106 -9.26 -3.43 -14.09
C ASN A 106 -9.23 -1.90 -14.06
N ILE A 107 -8.11 -1.26 -14.44
CA ILE A 107 -7.98 0.20 -14.43
C ILE A 107 -7.69 0.81 -15.81
N GLU A 108 -7.33 0.01 -16.82
CA GLU A 108 -6.77 0.50 -18.08
C GLU A 108 -7.71 1.45 -18.86
N THR A 109 -9.03 1.27 -18.71
CA THR A 109 -10.06 2.04 -19.40
C THR A 109 -10.33 3.43 -18.81
N PHE A 110 -9.89 3.71 -17.58
CA PHE A 110 -10.08 4.99 -16.92
C PHE A 110 -8.99 6.00 -17.31
N ASP A 111 -9.28 7.29 -17.44
CA ASP A 111 -8.21 8.29 -17.61
C ASP A 111 -7.51 8.61 -16.26
N ASN A 112 -6.38 9.33 -16.31
CA ASN A 112 -5.57 9.62 -15.12
C ASN A 112 -6.22 10.60 -14.12
N SER A 113 -7.38 11.18 -14.44
CA SER A 113 -8.10 12.08 -13.53
C SER A 113 -9.03 11.35 -12.55
N TRP A 114 -9.19 10.03 -12.71
CA TRP A 114 -9.97 9.21 -11.78
C TRP A 114 -9.19 8.88 -10.51
N PHE A 115 -9.93 8.69 -9.43
CA PHE A 115 -9.47 7.95 -8.26
C PHE A 115 -10.16 6.59 -8.26
N ILE A 116 -9.37 5.51 -8.21
CA ILE A 116 -9.88 4.15 -8.30
C ILE A 116 -9.50 3.41 -7.03
N TYR A 117 -10.51 2.99 -6.26
CA TYR A 117 -10.36 2.00 -5.22
C TYR A 117 -10.58 0.62 -5.85
N LEU A 118 -9.54 -0.21 -5.96
CA LEU A 118 -9.61 -1.49 -6.69
C LEU A 118 -10.43 -2.56 -5.96
N ARG A 119 -10.99 -2.24 -4.80
CA ARG A 119 -11.73 -3.15 -3.96
C ARG A 119 -13.05 -2.51 -3.57
N ASN A 120 -13.96 -3.30 -3.02
CA ASN A 120 -15.14 -2.85 -2.29
C ASN A 120 -15.09 -3.26 -0.81
N ALA A 121 -13.96 -3.84 -0.39
CA ALA A 121 -13.72 -4.24 0.99
C ALA A 121 -13.86 -3.04 1.94
N CYS A 122 -14.42 -3.28 3.13
CA CYS A 122 -14.61 -2.27 4.17
C CYS A 122 -15.51 -1.06 3.83
N PHE A 123 -15.94 -0.90 2.57
CA PHE A 123 -16.70 0.28 2.14
C PHE A 123 -18.04 0.40 2.88
N GLU A 124 -18.68 -0.74 3.18
CA GLU A 124 -19.88 -0.83 4.01
C GLU A 124 -19.68 -0.36 5.47
N TYR A 125 -18.44 -0.37 5.96
CA TYR A 125 -18.07 0.10 7.29
C TYR A 125 -17.60 1.56 7.28
N THR A 126 -17.84 2.31 6.19
CA THR A 126 -17.38 3.70 6.01
C THR A 126 -15.86 3.86 6.08
N GLU A 127 -15.15 2.86 5.55
CA GLU A 127 -13.71 2.79 5.49
C GLU A 127 -13.27 2.47 4.05
N ILE A 128 -12.12 3.00 3.62
CA ILE A 128 -11.44 2.55 2.41
C ILE A 128 -10.21 1.77 2.85
N ALA A 129 -10.14 0.48 2.49
CA ALA A 129 -8.95 -0.32 2.81
C ALA A 129 -7.72 0.25 2.09
N MET A 130 -6.55 0.19 2.73
CA MET A 130 -5.31 0.74 2.15
C MET A 130 -4.93 0.07 0.82
N CYS A 131 -5.20 -1.23 0.69
CA CYS A 131 -5.00 -2.00 -0.53
C CYS A 131 -6.32 -2.10 -1.32
N TYR A 132 -6.42 -1.70 -2.58
CA TYR A 132 -5.44 -0.95 -3.37
C TYR A 132 -6.12 0.29 -3.93
N ASN A 133 -5.43 1.42 -3.86
CA ASN A 133 -5.98 2.69 -4.28
C ASN A 133 -5.00 3.33 -5.25
N VAL A 134 -5.48 3.76 -6.41
CA VAL A 134 -4.65 4.36 -7.45
C VAL A 134 -5.25 5.66 -7.94
N ALA A 135 -4.39 6.68 -8.08
CA ALA A 135 -4.70 7.93 -8.74
C ALA A 135 -3.41 8.63 -9.16
N LEU A 136 -3.51 9.63 -10.03
CA LEU A 136 -2.40 10.52 -10.36
C LEU A 136 -2.04 11.40 -9.15
N ASN A 137 -0.77 11.84 -9.03
CA ASN A 137 -0.31 12.75 -7.97
C ASN A 137 -1.22 13.98 -7.77
N LYS A 138 -1.69 14.59 -8.86
CA LYS A 138 -2.62 15.74 -8.81
C LYS A 138 -3.94 15.39 -8.12
N THR A 139 -4.48 14.19 -8.38
CA THR A 139 -5.71 13.73 -7.75
C THR A 139 -5.49 13.47 -6.25
N TRP A 140 -4.36 12.87 -5.87
CA TRP A 140 -3.97 12.76 -4.45
C TRP A 140 -3.86 14.13 -3.77
N ALA A 141 -3.22 15.10 -4.44
CA ALA A 141 -3.10 16.47 -3.96
C ALA A 141 -4.47 17.15 -3.77
N GLU A 142 -5.41 16.98 -4.70
CA GLU A 142 -6.76 17.54 -4.62
C GLU A 142 -7.62 16.90 -3.52
N ILE A 143 -7.49 15.59 -3.29
CA ILE A 143 -8.24 14.87 -2.26
C ILE A 143 -7.80 15.34 -0.87
N PHE A 144 -6.49 15.42 -0.65
CA PHE A 144 -5.93 15.67 0.67
C PHE A 144 -5.51 17.11 0.92
N ASP A 145 -5.52 17.99 -0.08
CA ASP A 145 -5.01 19.36 -0.01
C ASP A 145 -3.54 19.40 0.44
N ILE A 146 -2.69 18.65 -0.29
CA ILE A 146 -1.26 18.48 0.00
C ILE A 146 -0.45 18.87 -1.24
N THR A 147 0.51 19.79 -1.08
CA THR A 147 1.40 20.21 -2.17
C THR A 147 2.88 20.19 -1.79
N SER A 148 3.19 19.94 -0.51
CA SER A 148 4.54 19.97 0.02
C SER A 148 4.74 19.02 1.20
N ILE A 149 6.01 18.75 1.54
CA ILE A 149 6.35 18.03 2.79
C ILE A 149 5.82 18.75 4.03
N GLY A 150 5.81 20.09 4.02
CA GLY A 150 5.26 20.87 5.13
C GLY A 150 3.77 20.61 5.35
N ASP A 151 2.99 20.47 4.28
CA ASP A 151 1.57 20.13 4.37
C ASP A 151 1.37 18.72 4.94
N ILE A 152 2.22 17.76 4.57
CA ILE A 152 2.20 16.40 5.12
C ILE A 152 2.45 16.44 6.63
N GLN A 153 3.50 17.14 7.06
CA GLN A 153 3.83 17.28 8.48
C GLN A 153 2.68 17.93 9.26
N LYS A 154 2.12 19.03 8.72
CA LYS A 154 0.98 19.72 9.31
C LYS A 154 -0.23 18.79 9.44
N ARG A 155 -0.58 18.03 8.39
CA ARG A 155 -1.69 17.07 8.42
C ARG A 155 -1.47 15.98 9.47
N LEU A 156 -0.26 15.45 9.60
CA LEU A 156 0.07 14.44 10.61
C LEU A 156 -0.10 15.00 12.03
N HIS A 157 0.34 16.23 12.30
CA HIS A 157 0.08 16.90 13.58
C HIS A 157 -1.42 17.08 13.84
N GLU A 158 -2.16 17.65 12.89
CA GLU A 158 -3.60 17.89 13.01
C GLU A 158 -4.39 16.61 13.30
N VAL A 159 -4.03 15.50 12.65
CA VAL A 159 -4.70 14.21 12.86
C VAL A 159 -4.28 13.58 14.19
N ASN A 160 -3.01 13.67 14.56
CA ASN A 160 -2.53 13.15 15.85
C ASN A 160 -3.20 13.88 17.02
N ASP A 161 -3.35 15.21 16.95
CA ASP A 161 -3.88 16.03 18.04
C ASP A 161 -5.38 15.81 18.29
N ARG A 162 -6.13 15.31 17.29
CA ARG A 162 -7.58 15.04 17.40
C ARG A 162 -7.93 13.61 17.79
N ILE A 163 -6.95 12.71 17.85
CA ILE A 163 -7.18 11.29 18.18
C ILE A 163 -6.44 10.87 19.44
N THR A 164 -6.88 9.75 20.02
CA THR A 164 -6.04 8.96 20.92
C THR A 164 -5.49 7.80 20.11
N TYR A 165 -4.17 7.77 19.91
CA TYR A 165 -3.50 6.68 19.24
C TYR A 165 -2.77 5.80 20.26
N LEU A 166 -3.15 4.53 20.33
CA LEU A 166 -2.47 3.53 21.14
C LEU A 166 -1.69 2.59 20.22
N GLU A 167 -0.39 2.45 20.47
CA GLU A 167 0.50 1.58 19.69
C GLU A 167 0.00 0.14 19.64
N GLY A 168 0.15 -0.51 18.49
CA GLY A 168 -0.20 -1.91 18.29
C GLY A 168 -1.43 -2.15 17.41
N HIS A 169 -1.44 -3.28 16.73
CA HIS A 169 -2.48 -3.66 15.76
C HIS A 169 -3.86 -3.74 16.41
N GLY A 170 -4.84 -3.05 15.80
CA GLY A 170 -6.25 -3.09 16.24
C GLY A 170 -6.55 -2.27 17.50
N ASN A 171 -5.57 -1.56 18.06
CA ASN A 171 -5.79 -0.70 19.22
C ASN A 171 -6.48 0.61 18.84
N THR A 172 -6.83 1.41 19.85
CA THR A 172 -7.51 2.70 19.66
C THR A 172 -6.73 3.59 18.68
N GLY A 173 -7.44 4.11 17.67
CA GLY A 173 -6.85 4.97 16.63
C GLY A 173 -6.30 4.21 15.42
N TRP A 174 -6.27 2.87 15.43
CA TRP A 174 -5.67 2.06 14.36
C TRP A 174 -6.29 2.29 12.96
N SER A 175 -7.62 2.36 12.84
CA SER A 175 -8.30 2.56 11.54
C SER A 175 -8.54 4.04 11.20
N THR A 176 -7.82 4.97 11.83
CA THR A 176 -8.01 6.41 11.59
C THR A 176 -7.70 6.78 10.13
N ASP A 177 -6.62 6.22 9.58
CA ASP A 177 -6.25 6.41 8.17
C ASP A 177 -7.37 5.97 7.22
N GLN A 178 -7.94 4.78 7.39
CA GLN A 178 -9.00 4.23 6.52
C GLN A 178 -10.31 5.02 6.59
N ARG A 179 -10.70 5.46 7.80
CA ARG A 179 -11.91 6.28 8.00
C ARG A 179 -11.74 7.67 7.42
N ASP A 180 -10.60 8.31 7.67
CA ASP A 180 -10.29 9.61 7.08
C ASP A 180 -10.22 9.53 5.57
N PHE A 181 -9.59 8.49 5.04
CA PHE A 181 -9.50 8.25 3.61
C PHE A 181 -10.87 8.22 2.94
N TYR A 182 -11.81 7.44 3.50
CA TYR A 182 -13.20 7.40 3.05
C TYR A 182 -13.83 8.80 3.02
N GLN A 183 -13.69 9.57 4.11
CA GLN A 183 -14.26 10.91 4.20
C GLN A 183 -13.67 11.89 3.17
N TYR A 184 -12.34 11.92 3.02
CA TYR A 184 -11.67 12.80 2.06
C TYR A 184 -12.02 12.44 0.62
N VAL A 185 -11.98 11.15 0.27
CA VAL A 185 -12.32 10.67 -1.08
C VAL A 185 -13.78 10.97 -1.41
N LEU A 186 -14.73 10.68 -0.52
CA LEU A 186 -16.15 10.97 -0.81
C LEU A 186 -16.44 12.46 -0.91
N LYS A 187 -15.82 13.30 -0.08
CA LYS A 187 -15.93 14.76 -0.19
C LYS A 187 -15.38 15.27 -1.52
N TRP A 188 -14.27 14.71 -2.00
CA TRP A 188 -13.74 15.02 -3.33
C TRP A 188 -14.67 14.50 -4.44
N ALA A 189 -15.12 13.25 -4.36
CA ALA A 189 -16.01 12.61 -5.31
C ALA A 189 -17.34 13.35 -5.48
N ALA A 190 -17.91 13.88 -4.39
CA ALA A 190 -19.14 14.67 -4.45
C ALA A 190 -19.01 15.93 -5.33
N ARG A 191 -17.79 16.42 -5.55
CA ARG A 191 -17.51 17.62 -6.36
C ARG A 191 -17.07 17.26 -7.79
N THR A 192 -16.41 16.13 -7.98
CA THR A 192 -15.79 15.77 -9.26
C THR A 192 -16.53 14.68 -10.02
N SER A 193 -17.29 13.82 -9.33
CA SER A 193 -17.85 12.56 -9.86
C SER A 193 -16.80 11.62 -10.47
N LYS A 194 -15.54 11.72 -10.04
CA LYS A 194 -14.40 10.95 -10.59
C LYS A 194 -13.87 9.88 -9.63
N PHE A 195 -14.77 9.26 -8.87
CA PHE A 195 -14.45 8.18 -7.97
C PHE A 195 -15.15 6.90 -8.41
N ILE A 196 -14.42 5.79 -8.37
CA ILE A 196 -15.00 4.46 -8.50
C ILE A 196 -14.36 3.52 -7.48
N TYR A 197 -15.16 2.64 -6.91
CA TYR A 197 -14.69 1.46 -6.19
C TYR A 197 -15.12 0.21 -6.95
N LEU A 198 -14.21 -0.74 -7.10
CA LEU A 198 -14.44 -1.94 -7.90
C LEU A 198 -15.03 -3.07 -7.05
N ASP A 199 -15.87 -3.89 -7.66
CA ASP A 199 -16.48 -5.04 -6.99
C ASP A 199 -15.56 -6.26 -7.09
N ASP A 200 -15.09 -6.76 -5.95
CA ASP A 200 -14.19 -7.92 -5.85
C ASP A 200 -14.69 -9.13 -6.64
N ASN A 201 -16.01 -9.37 -6.69
CA ASN A 201 -16.59 -10.48 -7.44
C ASN A 201 -16.47 -10.29 -8.95
N LYS A 202 -16.51 -9.03 -9.42
CA LYS A 202 -16.41 -8.70 -10.85
C LYS A 202 -14.97 -8.62 -11.32
N THR A 203 -14.07 -8.13 -10.47
CA THR A 203 -12.63 -8.05 -10.75
C THR A 203 -11.91 -9.38 -10.59
N GLY A 204 -12.58 -10.38 -10.00
CA GLY A 204 -12.01 -11.69 -9.70
C GLY A 204 -10.96 -11.60 -8.59
N PHE A 205 -11.12 -10.67 -7.65
CA PHE A 205 -10.17 -10.52 -6.56
C PHE A 205 -10.05 -11.81 -5.76
N HIS A 206 -8.84 -12.34 -5.65
CA HIS A 206 -8.56 -13.58 -4.93
C HIS A 206 -7.24 -13.45 -4.16
N ARG A 207 -7.33 -13.30 -2.84
CA ARG A 207 -6.16 -13.16 -1.97
C ARG A 207 -5.64 -14.51 -1.50
N LEU A 208 -4.33 -14.70 -1.64
CA LEU A 208 -3.61 -15.64 -0.82
C LEU A 208 -3.43 -15.02 0.57
N ASP A 209 -4.23 -15.41 1.55
CA ASP A 209 -4.23 -14.74 2.87
C ASP A 209 -3.43 -15.52 3.92
N ARG A 210 -2.66 -14.80 4.75
CA ARG A 210 -1.88 -15.37 5.86
C ARG A 210 -2.73 -16.04 6.94
N ILE A 211 -3.96 -15.57 7.17
CA ILE A 211 -4.84 -16.07 8.26
C ILE A 211 -5.28 -17.51 7.96
N HIS A 212 -5.32 -17.90 6.70
CA HIS A 212 -5.84 -19.18 6.27
C HIS A 212 -4.78 -20.29 6.22
N ARG A 213 -3.58 -20.04 6.76
CA ARG A 213 -2.45 -20.97 6.58
C ARG A 213 -1.67 -21.32 7.83
N HIS A 214 -1.74 -22.61 8.14
CA HIS A 214 -0.60 -23.40 8.62
C HIS A 214 0.24 -23.74 7.37
N THR A 215 1.19 -22.88 7.00
CA THR A 215 2.01 -22.98 5.75
C THR A 215 3.03 -24.11 5.71
N GLU A 216 2.77 -25.24 6.34
CA GLU A 216 3.76 -26.31 6.38
C GLU A 216 3.92 -27.01 5.02
N GLU A 217 2.93 -26.97 4.11
CA GLU A 217 3.08 -27.56 2.78
C GLU A 217 2.54 -26.68 1.64
N LEU A 218 3.44 -26.00 0.92
CA LEU A 218 3.19 -25.48 -0.44
C LEU A 218 3.08 -26.66 -1.41
N CYS A 219 1.92 -27.35 -1.43
CA CYS A 219 1.68 -28.49 -2.32
C CYS A 219 1.79 -28.08 -3.81
N GLU A 220 2.01 -29.05 -4.68
CA GLU A 220 2.24 -28.81 -6.12
C GLU A 220 1.03 -28.15 -6.80
N GLU A 221 -0.20 -28.51 -6.41
CA GLU A 221 -1.43 -27.91 -6.96
C GLU A 221 -1.46 -26.40 -6.71
N LEU A 222 -1.13 -26.01 -5.49
CA LEU A 222 -1.05 -24.60 -5.13
C LEU A 222 0.11 -23.89 -5.84
N GLN A 223 1.28 -24.53 -5.92
CA GLN A 223 2.40 -23.93 -6.66
C GLN A 223 2.04 -23.71 -8.12
N SER A 224 1.32 -24.64 -8.76
CA SER A 224 0.79 -24.47 -10.12
C SER A 224 -0.18 -23.31 -10.18
N PHE A 225 -1.14 -23.24 -9.26
CA PHE A 225 -2.14 -22.18 -9.21
C PHE A 225 -1.52 -20.78 -9.05
N ILE A 226 -0.45 -20.66 -8.25
CA ILE A 226 0.33 -19.41 -8.14
C ILE A 226 1.00 -19.06 -9.47
N ARG A 227 1.69 -20.03 -10.10
CA ARG A 227 2.38 -19.83 -11.40
C ARG A 227 1.43 -19.48 -12.54
N GLU A 228 0.16 -19.87 -12.43
CA GLU A 228 -0.91 -19.59 -13.39
C GLU A 228 -1.61 -18.25 -13.12
N GLY A 229 -1.20 -17.49 -12.09
CA GLY A 229 -1.78 -16.19 -11.76
C GLY A 229 -3.14 -16.28 -11.08
N GLY A 230 -3.41 -17.39 -10.39
CA GLY A 230 -4.70 -17.67 -9.75
C GLY A 230 -5.05 -16.79 -8.54
N PHE A 231 -4.09 -16.01 -8.03
CA PHE A 231 -4.29 -15.03 -6.97
C PHE A 231 -4.00 -13.62 -7.47
N SER A 232 -4.75 -12.65 -6.95
CA SER A 232 -4.52 -11.22 -7.17
C SER A 232 -3.33 -10.73 -6.35
N ASP A 233 -3.31 -11.07 -5.06
CA ASP A 233 -2.31 -10.64 -4.09
C ASP A 233 -1.97 -11.71 -3.05
N TYR A 234 -0.85 -11.50 -2.35
CA TYR A 234 -0.44 -12.29 -1.19
C TYR A 234 -0.32 -11.37 0.02
N HIS A 235 -1.08 -11.68 1.08
CA HIS A 235 -0.83 -11.13 2.41
C HIS A 235 0.22 -11.98 3.10
N MET A 236 1.44 -11.46 3.20
CA MET A 236 2.60 -12.24 3.65
C MET A 236 2.48 -12.67 5.11
N LEU A 237 3.05 -13.85 5.40
CA LEU A 237 3.24 -14.33 6.77
C LEU A 237 4.19 -13.41 7.54
N ARG A 238 3.84 -13.14 8.80
CA ARG A 238 4.60 -12.27 9.71
C ARG A 238 4.94 -13.00 11.02
N PRO A 239 6.09 -12.71 11.66
CA PRO A 239 7.17 -11.82 11.21
C PRO A 239 7.92 -12.40 10.00
N TYR A 240 8.43 -11.54 9.11
CA TYR A 240 9.14 -11.98 7.90
C TYR A 240 10.33 -12.88 8.22
N SER A 241 11.13 -12.51 9.23
CA SER A 241 12.31 -13.27 9.65
C SER A 241 12.01 -14.73 10.02
N GLN A 242 10.83 -15.02 10.57
CA GLN A 242 10.41 -16.39 10.89
C GLN A 242 9.90 -17.16 9.66
N TYR A 243 9.21 -16.48 8.74
CA TYR A 243 8.55 -17.11 7.59
C TYR A 243 9.27 -16.84 6.26
N LYS A 244 10.53 -16.42 6.32
CA LYS A 244 11.33 -15.98 5.18
C LYS A 244 11.33 -17.01 4.06
N GLU A 245 11.59 -18.27 4.39
CA GLU A 245 11.67 -19.36 3.40
C GLU A 245 10.37 -19.55 2.63
N VAL A 246 9.22 -19.54 3.34
CA VAL A 246 7.90 -19.70 2.73
C VAL A 246 7.54 -18.49 1.88
N ASN A 247 7.74 -17.28 2.41
CA ASN A 247 7.48 -16.03 1.70
C ASN A 247 8.33 -15.94 0.41
N ASP A 248 9.64 -16.23 0.51
CA ASP A 248 10.55 -16.23 -0.63
C ASP A 248 10.20 -17.31 -1.65
N LYS A 249 9.79 -18.50 -1.21
CA LYS A 249 9.34 -19.57 -2.11
C LYS A 249 8.09 -19.14 -2.88
N ILE A 250 7.12 -18.50 -2.23
CA ILE A 250 5.92 -17.97 -2.90
C ILE A 250 6.30 -16.92 -3.94
N VAL A 251 7.16 -15.96 -3.58
CA VAL A 251 7.63 -14.93 -4.53
C VAL A 251 8.42 -15.53 -5.69
N GLY A 252 9.19 -16.59 -5.44
CA GLY A 252 9.92 -17.31 -6.48
C GLY A 252 9.04 -18.05 -7.49
N LEU A 253 7.73 -18.18 -7.24
CA LEU A 253 6.76 -18.77 -8.17
C LEU A 253 6.13 -17.73 -9.10
N LEU A 254 6.33 -16.42 -8.85
CA LEU A 254 5.85 -15.34 -9.71
C LEU A 254 6.62 -15.33 -11.03
N LYS A 255 5.96 -14.89 -12.10
CA LYS A 255 6.48 -14.83 -13.47
C LYS A 255 6.21 -13.49 -14.12
#